data_AF-A0A383E5M7-F1
#
_entry.id   AF-A0A383E5M7-F1
#
_cell.length_a   1.000
_cell.length_b   1.000
_cell.length_c   1.000
_cell.angle_alpha   90.00
_cell.angle_beta   90.00
_cell.angle_gamma   90.00
#
_symmetry.space_group_name_H-M   'P 1'
#
loop_
_entity.id
_entity.type
_entity.pdbx_description
1 polymer ?
#
loop_
_entity_poly.entity_id
_entity_poly.type
_entity_poly.pdbx_seq_one_letter_code
_entity_poly.pdbx_strand_id
1 'polypeptide(L)'
;WIADGNDKVRCPGELFEWTGKVSSLLGSGPDLYADGDVRSTLDSKFKKELGFKQLEDVRLEDVLGRIKAGLKTGAFVPFQVCKWMEQGLNKGWLNADELVGKFKGKNWVYTDDRMMFPASKVLGTRAVDYFGKRRGYWSRGVKDCPELCVLFGIPTEVTDKMVQNFLKEVSRDISKSSDKEVIAEEPAIPRMLLTCAARLGKNGMRMGPSQQVLVSKQRGGKGEGTVRVMAA
;
A
#
# COMPACT_ATOMS: atom_id res chain seq x y z
N TRP A 1 -37.46 -11.18 -6.78
CA TRP A 1 -36.99 -9.78 -6.65
C TRP A 1 -37.01 -9.39 -5.19
N ILE A 2 -35.96 -8.73 -4.70
CA ILE A 2 -35.75 -8.36 -3.29
C ILE A 2 -35.24 -6.91 -3.25
N ALA A 3 -35.69 -6.11 -2.27
CA ALA A 3 -35.18 -4.75 -2.07
C ALA A 3 -33.76 -4.80 -1.48
N ASP A 4 -32.85 -3.97 -2.00
CA ASP A 4 -31.57 -3.68 -1.36
C ASP A 4 -31.72 -2.64 -0.25
N GLY A 5 -30.64 -2.33 0.47
CA GLY A 5 -30.66 -1.34 1.55
C GLY A 5 -30.88 0.12 1.12
N ASN A 6 -31.10 0.39 -0.18
CA ASN A 6 -31.55 1.68 -0.70
C ASN A 6 -32.98 1.60 -1.26
N ASP A 7 -33.75 0.58 -0.88
CA ASP A 7 -35.10 0.30 -1.36
C ASP A 7 -35.18 0.04 -2.88
N LYS A 8 -34.07 -0.29 -3.54
CA LYS A 8 -34.08 -0.62 -4.96
C LYS A 8 -34.34 -2.11 -5.15
N VAL A 9 -35.21 -2.42 -6.11
CA VAL A 9 -35.57 -3.80 -6.43
C VAL A 9 -34.43 -4.46 -7.22
N ARG A 10 -33.92 -5.59 -6.70
CA ARG A 10 -32.77 -6.33 -7.25
C ARG A 10 -33.05 -7.81 -7.38
N CYS A 11 -32.31 -8.47 -8.25
CA CYS A 11 -32.29 -9.93 -8.30
C CYS A 11 -31.46 -10.45 -7.12
N PRO A 12 -31.87 -11.54 -6.43
CA PRO A 12 -31.06 -12.12 -5.36
C PRO A 12 -29.60 -12.41 -5.77
N GLY A 13 -29.39 -12.89 -7.01
CA GLY A 13 -28.07 -13.11 -7.59
C GLY A 13 -27.20 -11.87 -7.79
N GLU A 14 -27.73 -10.67 -7.56
CA GLU A 14 -26.97 -9.43 -7.57
C GLU A 14 -26.52 -8.99 -6.17
N LEU A 15 -27.08 -9.59 -5.13
CA LEU A 15 -26.87 -9.23 -3.73
C LEU A 15 -25.99 -10.27 -3.04
N PHE A 16 -25.13 -9.80 -2.14
CA PHE A 16 -24.34 -10.67 -1.30
C PHE A 16 -25.08 -11.06 -0.02
N GLU A 17 -24.78 -12.25 0.49
CA GLU A 17 -25.16 -12.59 1.87
C GLU A 17 -24.33 -11.76 2.86
N TRP A 18 -25.03 -11.07 3.77
CA TRP A 18 -24.38 -10.33 4.84
C TRP A 18 -23.77 -11.29 5.88
N THR A 19 -22.51 -11.63 5.68
CA THR A 19 -21.70 -12.37 6.67
C THR A 19 -20.54 -11.50 7.14
N GLY A 20 -19.98 -11.80 8.32
CA GLY A 20 -18.80 -11.08 8.81
C GLY A 20 -17.59 -11.16 7.87
N LYS A 21 -17.46 -12.26 7.10
CA LYS A 21 -16.40 -12.40 6.10
C LYS A 21 -16.64 -11.52 4.88
N VAL A 22 -17.85 -11.54 4.32
CA VAL A 22 -18.20 -10.72 3.14
C VAL A 22 -18.10 -9.23 3.48
N SER A 23 -18.70 -8.80 4.60
CA SER A 23 -18.68 -7.39 5.00
C SER A 23 -17.28 -6.90 5.39
N SER A 24 -16.38 -7.77 5.84
CA SER A 24 -14.97 -7.41 6.06
C SER A 24 -14.20 -7.11 4.76
N LEU A 25 -14.68 -7.60 3.62
CA LEU A 25 -14.08 -7.39 2.30
C LEU A 25 -14.76 -6.25 1.55
N LEU A 26 -16.10 -6.26 1.52
CA LEU A 26 -16.91 -5.36 0.70
C LEU A 26 -17.47 -4.17 1.50
N GLY A 27 -17.34 -4.17 2.82
CA GLY A 27 -17.89 -3.16 3.71
C GLY A 27 -19.40 -3.26 3.85
N SER A 28 -20.04 -2.15 4.22
CA SER A 28 -21.45 -2.06 4.57
C SER A 28 -22.31 -1.33 3.54
N GLY A 29 -21.90 -1.32 2.27
CA GLY A 29 -22.61 -0.61 1.20
C GLY A 29 -24.06 -1.10 1.08
N PRO A 30 -25.08 -0.22 1.20
CA PRO A 30 -26.48 -0.64 1.21
C PRO A 30 -26.94 -1.29 -0.11
N ASP A 31 -26.30 -0.96 -1.22
CA ASP A 31 -26.56 -1.49 -2.57
C ASP A 31 -26.04 -2.92 -2.80
N LEU A 32 -25.24 -3.45 -1.88
CA LEU A 32 -24.61 -4.77 -1.97
C LEU A 32 -25.42 -5.87 -1.31
N TYR A 33 -26.34 -5.50 -0.42
CA TYR A 33 -27.03 -6.44 0.45
C TYR A 33 -28.52 -6.18 0.39
N ALA A 34 -29.32 -7.22 0.68
CA ALA A 34 -30.75 -7.04 0.88
C ALA A 34 -31.02 -6.08 2.04
N ASP A 35 -32.21 -5.49 2.05
CA ASP A 35 -32.71 -4.69 3.17
C ASP A 35 -32.58 -5.42 4.53
N GLY A 36 -32.51 -4.66 5.62
CA GLY A 36 -32.40 -5.15 7.00
C GLY A 36 -33.41 -6.24 7.36
N ASP A 37 -34.68 -6.07 7.00
CA ASP A 37 -35.75 -6.99 7.37
C ASP A 37 -35.64 -8.31 6.61
N VAL A 38 -35.28 -8.24 5.32
CA VAL A 38 -35.04 -9.43 4.50
C VAL A 38 -33.80 -10.18 4.98
N ARG A 39 -32.75 -9.45 5.37
CA ARG A 39 -31.51 -10.04 5.91
C ARG A 39 -31.74 -10.80 7.21
N SER A 40 -32.59 -10.31 8.09
CA SER A 40 -32.86 -10.93 9.40
C SER A 40 -33.85 -12.09 9.30
N THR A 41 -34.80 -12.02 8.36
CA THR A 41 -35.88 -13.01 8.22
C THR A 41 -35.45 -14.29 7.51
N LEU A 42 -34.62 -14.18 6.46
CA LEU A 42 -34.20 -15.34 5.67
C LEU A 42 -32.96 -16.00 6.27
N ASP A 43 -33.01 -17.32 6.47
CA ASP A 43 -31.83 -18.08 6.87
C ASP A 43 -30.80 -18.21 5.71
N SER A 44 -29.59 -18.66 6.05
CA SER A 44 -28.49 -18.80 5.07
C SER A 44 -28.78 -19.84 3.98
N LYS A 45 -29.51 -20.92 4.31
CA LYS A 45 -29.85 -21.96 3.35
C LYS A 45 -30.80 -21.43 2.28
N PHE A 46 -31.85 -20.73 2.70
CA PHE A 46 -32.80 -20.08 1.79
C PHE A 46 -32.13 -19.00 0.96
N LYS A 47 -31.24 -18.18 1.53
CA LYS A 47 -30.48 -17.18 0.77
C LYS A 47 -29.63 -17.84 -0.33
N LYS A 48 -28.98 -18.97 -0.02
CA LYS A 48 -28.22 -19.73 -1.01
C LYS A 48 -29.12 -20.31 -2.11
N GLU A 49 -30.27 -20.88 -1.77
CA GLU A 49 -31.24 -21.42 -2.74
C GLU A 49 -31.84 -20.33 -3.63
N LEU A 50 -32.05 -19.12 -3.10
CA LEU A 50 -32.46 -17.95 -3.87
C LEU A 50 -31.36 -17.40 -4.78
N GLY A 51 -30.11 -17.85 -4.59
CA GLY A 51 -28.97 -17.47 -5.41
C GLY A 51 -28.20 -16.24 -4.92
N PHE A 52 -28.32 -15.84 -3.65
CA PHE A 52 -27.47 -14.78 -3.10
C PHE A 52 -25.99 -15.11 -3.26
N LYS A 53 -25.20 -14.10 -3.66
CA LYS A 53 -23.76 -14.22 -3.79
C LYS A 53 -23.12 -14.51 -2.44
N GLN A 54 -22.23 -15.49 -2.42
CA GLN A 54 -21.50 -15.95 -1.25
C GLN A 54 -20.09 -15.37 -1.24
N LEU A 55 -19.30 -15.75 -0.23
CA LEU A 55 -17.90 -15.35 -0.13
C LEU A 55 -17.10 -15.79 -1.37
N GLU A 56 -17.43 -16.96 -1.92
CA GLU A 56 -16.80 -17.55 -3.11
C GLU A 56 -17.15 -16.80 -4.40
N ASP A 57 -18.22 -16.02 -4.38
CA ASP A 57 -18.68 -15.19 -5.50
C ASP A 57 -18.05 -13.79 -5.50
N VAL A 58 -17.34 -13.42 -4.44
CA VAL A 58 -16.59 -12.15 -4.38
C VAL A 58 -15.52 -12.15 -5.47
N ARG A 59 -15.56 -11.14 -6.35
CA ARG A 59 -14.57 -10.94 -7.41
C ARG A 59 -13.65 -9.76 -7.08
N LEU A 60 -12.51 -9.72 -7.77
CA LEU A 60 -11.54 -8.64 -7.61
C LEU A 60 -12.17 -7.26 -7.88
N GLU A 61 -13.05 -7.15 -8.88
CA GLU A 61 -13.72 -5.89 -9.21
C GLU A 61 -14.65 -5.38 -8.10
N ASP A 62 -15.33 -6.28 -7.38
CA ASP A 62 -16.17 -5.90 -6.24
C ASP A 62 -15.30 -5.25 -5.13
N VAL A 63 -14.17 -5.89 -4.82
CA VAL A 63 -13.20 -5.41 -3.83
C VAL A 63 -12.56 -4.09 -4.28
N LEU A 64 -12.15 -3.97 -5.55
CA LEU A 64 -11.56 -2.75 -6.09
C LEU A 64 -12.54 -1.59 -6.12
N GLY A 65 -13.81 -1.85 -6.46
CA GLY A 65 -14.90 -0.88 -6.36
C GLY A 65 -15.00 -0.33 -4.95
N ARG A 66 -14.91 -1.20 -3.94
CA ARG A 66 -14.94 -0.78 -2.54
C ARG A 66 -13.70 -0.01 -2.11
N ILE A 67 -12.50 -0.46 -2.48
CA ILE A 67 -11.26 0.26 -2.20
C ILE A 67 -11.35 1.67 -2.78
N LYS A 68 -11.79 1.81 -4.04
CA LYS A 68 -11.96 3.11 -4.69
C LYS A 68 -12.96 4.00 -3.95
N ALA A 69 -14.10 3.45 -3.53
CA ALA A 69 -15.11 4.19 -2.77
C ALA A 69 -14.59 4.62 -1.39
N GLY A 70 -13.88 3.73 -0.68
CA GLY A 70 -13.31 4.01 0.63
C GLY A 70 -12.17 5.04 0.59
N LEU A 71 -11.28 4.96 -0.41
CA LEU A 71 -10.19 5.91 -0.57
C LEU A 71 -10.70 7.34 -0.82
N LYS A 72 -11.86 7.51 -1.49
CA LYS A 72 -12.52 8.83 -1.62
C LYS A 72 -12.93 9.43 -0.28
N THR A 73 -13.19 8.61 0.72
CA THR A 73 -13.57 9.04 2.08
C THR A 73 -12.43 8.93 3.07
N GLY A 74 -11.18 8.77 2.60
CA GLY A 74 -9.99 8.64 3.46
C GLY A 74 -9.86 7.29 4.17
N ALA A 75 -10.67 6.28 3.83
CA ALA A 75 -10.54 4.94 4.38
C ALA A 75 -9.36 4.19 3.76
N PHE A 76 -8.70 3.36 4.56
CA PHE A 76 -7.60 2.50 4.12
C PHE A 76 -8.09 1.14 3.64
N VAL A 77 -7.24 0.42 2.91
CA VAL A 77 -7.51 -0.96 2.51
C VAL A 77 -7.41 -1.86 3.76
N PRO A 78 -8.49 -2.56 4.16
CA PRO A 78 -8.44 -3.42 5.34
C PRO A 78 -7.46 -4.58 5.15
N PHE A 79 -6.75 -4.97 6.21
CA PHE A 79 -5.80 -6.09 6.14
C PHE A 79 -6.46 -7.42 5.73
N GLN A 80 -7.75 -7.58 6.03
CA GLN A 80 -8.51 -8.75 5.62
C GLN A 80 -8.65 -8.88 4.10
N VAL A 81 -8.63 -7.75 3.37
CA VAL A 81 -8.55 -7.75 1.91
C VAL A 81 -7.20 -8.27 1.43
N CYS A 82 -6.10 -7.89 2.09
CA CYS A 82 -4.77 -8.44 1.79
C CYS A 82 -4.73 -9.95 2.02
N LYS A 83 -5.31 -10.45 3.12
CA LYS A 83 -5.43 -11.89 3.37
C LYS A 83 -6.29 -12.61 2.35
N TRP A 84 -7.36 -11.98 1.87
CA TRP A 84 -8.19 -12.54 0.81
C TRP A 84 -7.43 -12.58 -0.52
N MET A 85 -6.64 -11.56 -0.86
CA MET A 85 -5.76 -11.57 -2.04
C MET A 85 -4.65 -12.62 -1.92
N GLU A 86 -4.08 -12.81 -0.73
CA GLU A 86 -3.10 -13.87 -0.46
C GLU A 86 -3.71 -15.27 -0.70
N GLN A 87 -4.90 -15.53 -0.15
CA GLN A 87 -5.63 -16.78 -0.40
C GLN A 87 -6.02 -16.91 -1.88
N GLY A 88 -6.42 -15.79 -2.48
CA GLY A 88 -6.40 -15.44 -3.89
C GLY A 88 -5.37 -16.19 -4.72
N LEU A 89 -4.16 -15.69 -4.57
CA LEU A 89 -3.00 -16.14 -5.32
C LEU A 89 -2.69 -17.60 -5.04
N ASN A 90 -2.70 -18.00 -3.76
CA ASN A 90 -2.40 -19.37 -3.34
C ASN A 90 -3.36 -20.42 -3.90
N LYS A 91 -4.65 -20.10 -4.06
CA LYS A 91 -5.67 -21.01 -4.61
C LYS A 91 -5.83 -20.91 -6.13
N GLY A 92 -5.17 -19.96 -6.79
CA GLY A 92 -5.21 -19.79 -8.24
C GLY A 92 -6.51 -19.20 -8.79
N TRP A 93 -7.45 -18.73 -7.96
CA TRP A 93 -8.67 -18.04 -8.40
C TRP A 93 -8.47 -16.52 -8.64
N LEU A 94 -7.29 -15.98 -8.31
CA LEU A 94 -6.88 -14.63 -8.68
C LEU A 94 -5.67 -14.71 -9.61
N ASN A 95 -5.73 -13.93 -10.70
CA ASN A 95 -4.62 -13.81 -11.63
C ASN A 95 -3.58 -12.80 -11.11
N ALA A 96 -2.31 -13.23 -11.08
CA ALA A 96 -1.20 -12.43 -10.59
C ALA A 96 -0.96 -11.16 -11.42
N ASP A 97 -0.97 -11.26 -12.75
CA ASP A 97 -0.74 -10.13 -13.65
C ASP A 97 -1.87 -9.11 -13.59
N GLU A 98 -3.11 -9.58 -13.50
CA GLU A 98 -4.26 -8.73 -13.27
C GLU A 98 -4.11 -7.95 -11.97
N LEU A 99 -3.76 -8.64 -10.87
CA LEU A 99 -3.59 -8.01 -9.57
C LEU A 99 -2.49 -6.95 -9.61
N VAL A 100 -1.34 -7.26 -10.23
CA VAL A 100 -0.26 -6.29 -10.44
C VAL A 100 -0.77 -5.10 -11.25
N GLY A 101 -1.45 -5.33 -12.37
CA GLY A 101 -1.99 -4.27 -13.23
C GLY A 101 -2.96 -3.34 -12.49
N LYS A 102 -3.81 -3.90 -11.61
CA LYS A 102 -4.80 -3.13 -10.86
C LYS A 102 -4.19 -2.31 -9.71
N PHE A 103 -3.10 -2.76 -9.10
CA PHE A 103 -2.52 -2.11 -7.91
C PHE A 103 -1.20 -1.36 -8.15
N LYS A 104 -0.55 -1.54 -9.31
CA LYS A 104 0.72 -0.89 -9.65
C LYS A 104 0.60 0.64 -9.55
N GLY A 105 1.52 1.23 -8.79
CA GLY A 105 1.62 2.67 -8.59
C GLY A 105 0.55 3.30 -7.69
N LYS A 106 -0.43 2.53 -7.20
CA LYS A 106 -1.47 3.02 -6.30
C LYS A 106 -1.03 2.90 -4.84
N ASN A 107 -1.44 3.84 -4.00
CA ASN A 107 -1.24 3.75 -2.56
C ASN A 107 -2.31 2.82 -1.96
N TRP A 108 -1.98 1.54 -1.83
CA TRP A 108 -2.93 0.52 -1.36
C TRP A 108 -2.42 -0.25 -0.14
N VAL A 109 -1.11 -0.24 0.12
CA VAL A 109 -0.54 -0.94 1.26
C VAL A 109 -0.72 -0.05 2.49
N TYR A 110 -1.61 -0.46 3.40
CA TYR A 110 -1.71 0.15 4.72
C TYR A 110 -0.64 -0.46 5.61
N THR A 111 0.42 0.32 5.81
CA THR A 111 1.63 -0.09 6.54
C THR A 111 1.42 -0.06 8.04
N ASP A 112 2.32 -0.72 8.77
CA ASP A 112 2.30 -0.78 10.23
C ASP A 112 2.58 0.61 10.85
N ASP A 113 3.16 1.53 10.07
CA ASP A 113 3.26 2.98 10.36
C ASP A 113 1.92 3.74 10.29
N ARG A 114 0.80 3.05 10.00
CA ARG A 114 -0.53 3.64 9.80
C ARG A 114 -0.61 4.62 8.63
N MET A 115 0.23 4.40 7.61
CA MET A 115 0.27 5.19 6.38
C MET A 115 0.05 4.33 5.14
N MET A 116 -0.51 4.93 4.10
CA MET A 116 -0.75 4.27 2.82
C MET A 116 0.41 4.51 1.87
N PHE A 117 1.01 3.43 1.38
CA PHE A 117 2.12 3.49 0.42
C PHE A 117 1.82 2.67 -0.84
N PRO A 118 2.44 3.02 -1.97
CA PRO A 118 2.55 2.07 -3.07
C PRO A 118 3.54 0.97 -2.67
N ALA A 119 3.33 -0.26 -3.14
CA ALA A 119 4.18 -1.39 -2.77
C ALA A 119 5.68 -1.15 -3.06
N SER A 120 6.02 -0.37 -4.09
CA SER A 120 7.40 0.03 -4.41
C SER A 120 8.09 0.89 -3.35
N LYS A 121 7.33 1.43 -2.39
CA LYS A 121 7.81 2.22 -1.25
C LYS A 121 7.62 1.50 0.09
N VAL A 122 7.37 0.19 0.06
CA VAL A 122 7.17 -0.62 1.26
C VAL A 122 8.30 -1.65 1.38
N LEU A 123 8.65 -1.98 2.61
CA LEU A 123 9.52 -3.11 2.94
C LEU A 123 9.02 -3.84 4.20
N GLY A 124 9.44 -5.08 4.39
CA GLY A 124 9.00 -5.95 5.47
C GLY A 124 9.56 -5.60 6.85
N THR A 125 10.63 -4.81 6.91
CA THR A 125 11.31 -4.46 8.16
C THR A 125 11.32 -2.96 8.39
N ARG A 126 11.36 -2.55 9.66
CA ARG A 126 11.42 -1.13 10.02
C ARG A 126 12.83 -0.59 9.75
N ALA A 127 12.96 0.32 8.78
CA ALA A 127 14.25 0.89 8.35
C ALA A 127 14.26 2.44 8.39
N VAL A 128 13.85 3.01 9.53
CA VAL A 128 13.76 4.47 9.72
C VAL A 128 15.11 5.17 9.52
N ASP A 129 16.21 4.53 9.94
CA ASP A 129 17.57 5.09 9.78
C ASP A 129 18.02 5.23 8.31
N TYR A 130 17.39 4.49 7.41
CA TYR A 130 17.64 4.58 5.97
C TYR A 130 16.67 5.53 5.28
N PHE A 131 15.38 5.48 5.63
CA PHE A 131 14.31 6.04 4.80
C PHE A 131 13.36 7.02 5.51
N GLY A 132 13.49 7.22 6.82
CA GLY A 132 12.60 8.10 7.58
C GLY A 132 11.13 7.73 7.35
N LYS A 133 10.27 8.73 7.15
CA LYS A 133 8.85 8.53 6.78
C LYS A 133 8.61 8.28 5.28
N ARG A 134 9.66 8.23 4.45
CA ARG A 134 9.52 8.14 2.98
C ARG A 134 9.27 6.73 2.46
N ARG A 135 9.34 5.74 3.34
CA ARG A 135 9.00 4.33 3.11
C ARG A 135 8.22 3.82 4.32
N GLY A 136 7.26 2.94 4.09
CA GLY A 136 6.52 2.31 5.19
C GLY A 136 6.97 0.89 5.44
N TYR A 137 6.89 0.43 6.69
CA TYR A 137 7.19 -0.96 7.04
C TYR A 137 5.92 -1.82 7.14
N TRP A 138 6.01 -3.07 6.68
CA TRP A 138 4.87 -3.99 6.64
C TRP A 138 5.27 -5.39 7.08
N SER A 139 5.65 -5.50 8.35
CA SER A 139 6.09 -6.75 8.98
C SER A 139 4.97 -7.80 9.01
N ARG A 140 3.74 -7.34 9.24
CA ARG A 140 2.56 -8.18 9.19
C ARG A 140 2.29 -8.72 7.78
N GLY A 141 2.56 -7.91 6.75
CA GLY A 141 2.45 -8.35 5.35
C GLY A 141 3.41 -9.49 5.04
N VAL A 142 4.68 -9.37 5.43
CA VAL A 142 5.66 -10.46 5.25
C VAL A 142 5.26 -11.74 5.97
N LYS A 143 4.67 -11.61 7.16
CA LYS A 143 4.26 -12.76 7.97
C LYS A 143 3.02 -13.46 7.43
N ASP A 144 1.96 -12.70 7.15
CA ASP A 144 0.62 -13.25 6.90
C ASP A 144 0.25 -13.22 5.40
N CYS A 145 0.99 -12.50 4.56
CA CYS A 145 0.76 -12.32 3.12
C CYS A 145 2.05 -12.44 2.27
N PRO A 146 2.84 -13.53 2.42
CA PRO A 146 4.14 -13.66 1.75
C PRO A 146 4.05 -13.69 0.22
N GLU A 147 3.08 -14.38 -0.38
CA GLU A 147 2.94 -14.43 -1.84
C GLU A 147 2.61 -13.06 -2.42
N LEU A 148 1.79 -12.29 -1.71
CA LEU A 148 1.49 -10.91 -2.08
C LEU A 148 2.75 -10.03 -2.00
N CYS A 149 3.59 -10.20 -0.99
CA CYS A 149 4.86 -9.49 -0.89
C CYS A 149 5.80 -9.85 -2.06
N VAL A 150 5.91 -11.13 -2.41
CA VAL A 150 6.72 -11.59 -3.56
C VAL A 150 6.19 -11.00 -4.86
N LEU A 151 4.89 -11.10 -5.11
CA LEU A 151 4.25 -10.62 -6.32
C LEU A 151 4.50 -9.12 -6.57
N PHE A 152 4.42 -8.31 -5.52
CA PHE A 152 4.63 -6.87 -5.60
C PHE A 152 6.09 -6.43 -5.38
N GLY A 153 7.00 -7.38 -5.17
CA GLY A 153 8.43 -7.11 -4.96
C GLY A 153 8.70 -6.30 -3.68
N ILE A 154 7.93 -6.54 -2.62
CA ILE A 154 8.13 -5.95 -1.29
C ILE A 154 9.25 -6.73 -0.60
N PRO A 155 10.46 -6.17 -0.45
CA PRO A 155 11.58 -6.91 0.13
C PRO A 155 11.40 -7.05 1.64
N THR A 156 11.88 -8.14 2.22
CA THR A 156 11.84 -8.37 3.68
C THR A 156 12.86 -7.51 4.42
N GLU A 157 13.93 -7.11 3.74
CA GLU A 157 15.03 -6.31 4.28
C GLU A 157 15.41 -5.12 3.37
N VAL A 158 16.29 -4.26 3.85
CA VAL A 158 16.83 -3.15 3.04
C VAL A 158 17.66 -3.72 1.91
N THR A 159 17.34 -3.38 0.66
CA THR A 159 18.09 -3.79 -0.53
C THR A 159 18.85 -2.62 -1.14
N ASP A 160 19.96 -2.91 -1.83
CA ASP A 160 20.78 -1.87 -2.46
C ASP A 160 20.02 -1.15 -3.57
N LYS A 161 19.14 -1.85 -4.30
CA LYS A 161 18.23 -1.25 -5.27
C LYS A 161 17.28 -0.24 -4.63
N MET A 162 16.76 -0.53 -3.44
CA MET A 162 15.89 0.39 -2.72
C MET A 162 16.64 1.63 -2.26
N VAL A 163 17.86 1.46 -1.74
CA VAL A 163 18.76 2.56 -1.37
C VAL A 163 19.08 3.44 -2.59
N GLN A 164 19.45 2.82 -3.70
CA GLN A 164 19.71 3.51 -4.96
C GLN A 164 18.51 4.30 -5.49
N ASN A 165 17.29 3.76 -5.36
CA ASN A 165 16.06 4.47 -5.74
C ASN A 165 15.76 5.64 -4.79
N PHE A 166 16.01 5.46 -3.50
CA PHE A 166 15.90 6.54 -2.52
C PHE A 166 16.86 7.69 -2.83
N LEU A 167 18.13 7.41 -3.15
CA LEU A 167 19.10 8.44 -3.56
C LEU A 167 18.65 9.19 -4.82
N LYS A 168 18.11 8.47 -5.82
CA LYS A 168 17.52 9.09 -7.04
C LYS A 168 16.34 9.99 -6.73
N GLU A 169 15.49 9.60 -5.77
CA GLU A 169 14.35 10.40 -5.33
C GLU A 169 14.82 11.68 -4.66
N VAL A 170 15.74 11.59 -3.68
CA VAL A 170 16.25 12.78 -2.98
C VAL A 170 17.00 13.72 -3.92
N SER A 171 17.84 13.20 -4.81
CA SER A 171 18.52 14.00 -5.84
C SER A 171 17.51 14.79 -6.69
N ARG A 172 16.44 14.11 -7.15
CA ARG A 172 15.36 14.74 -7.92
C ARG A 172 14.59 15.79 -7.14
N ASP A 173 14.30 15.54 -5.87
CA ASP A 173 13.58 16.47 -5.00
C ASP A 173 14.41 17.75 -4.80
N ILE A 174 15.71 17.61 -4.57
CA ILE A 174 16.65 18.74 -4.46
C ILE A 174 16.69 19.54 -5.77
N SER A 175 16.82 18.87 -6.93
CA SER A 175 16.85 19.56 -8.23
C SER A 175 15.55 20.29 -8.57
N LYS A 176 14.39 19.84 -8.05
CA LYS A 176 13.09 20.46 -8.31
C LYS A 176 12.77 21.62 -7.37
N SER A 177 13.38 21.66 -6.21
CA SER A 177 13.05 22.59 -5.13
C SER A 177 14.32 23.24 -4.59
N SER A 178 14.61 23.06 -3.31
CA SER A 178 15.87 23.42 -2.69
C SER A 178 16.24 22.42 -1.61
N ASP A 179 17.52 22.33 -1.28
CA ASP A 179 17.99 21.47 -0.21
C ASP A 179 17.44 21.86 1.16
N LYS A 180 17.21 23.15 1.39
CA LYS A 180 16.57 23.67 2.60
C LYS A 180 15.14 23.16 2.75
N GLU A 181 14.36 23.13 1.68
CA GLU A 181 12.98 22.61 1.70
C GLU A 181 12.96 21.11 1.96
N VAL A 182 13.84 20.35 1.28
CA VAL A 182 13.98 18.91 1.48
C VAL A 182 14.37 18.59 2.93
N ILE A 183 15.32 19.32 3.52
CA ILE A 183 15.73 19.16 4.92
C ILE A 183 14.61 19.62 5.88
N ALA A 184 13.87 20.67 5.56
CA ALA A 184 12.76 21.12 6.41
C ALA A 184 11.63 20.08 6.47
N GLU A 185 11.33 19.40 5.35
CA GLU A 185 10.32 18.35 5.29
C GLU A 185 10.73 17.08 6.04
N GLU A 186 12.02 16.72 5.99
CA GLU A 186 12.60 15.57 6.68
C GLU A 186 14.01 15.93 7.21
N PRO A 187 14.09 16.47 8.45
CA PRO A 187 15.36 16.90 9.05
C PRO A 187 16.41 15.80 9.18
N ALA A 188 15.98 14.53 9.18
CA ALA A 188 16.88 13.38 9.24
C ALA A 188 17.56 13.04 7.90
N ILE A 189 17.18 13.66 6.78
CA ILE A 189 17.72 13.35 5.44
C ILE A 189 19.25 13.31 5.40
N PRO A 190 19.99 14.30 5.94
CA PRO A 190 21.45 14.25 5.90
C PRO A 190 22.03 12.98 6.55
N ARG A 191 21.47 12.56 7.69
CA ARG A 191 21.89 11.34 8.38
C ARG A 191 21.50 10.09 7.61
N MET A 192 20.28 10.06 7.05
CA MET A 192 19.78 8.96 6.22
C MET A 192 20.65 8.74 4.98
N LEU A 193 21.06 9.83 4.31
CA LEU A 193 21.95 9.78 3.15
C LEU A 193 23.32 9.20 3.50
N LEU A 194 23.89 9.56 4.65
CA LEU A 194 25.14 8.99 5.15
C LEU A 194 25.00 7.49 5.45
N THR A 195 23.91 7.07 6.08
CA THR A 195 23.60 5.64 6.33
C THR A 195 23.49 4.86 5.02
N CYS A 196 22.81 5.43 4.03
CA CYS A 196 22.67 4.86 2.69
C CYS A 196 24.02 4.72 1.98
N ALA A 197 24.84 5.78 1.98
CA ALA A 197 26.18 5.77 1.38
C ALA A 197 27.11 4.75 2.04
N ALA A 198 27.09 4.65 3.37
CA ALA A 198 27.89 3.69 4.11
C ALA A 198 27.54 2.23 3.74
N ARG A 199 26.26 1.94 3.54
CA ARG A 199 25.81 0.61 3.07
C ARG A 199 26.30 0.32 1.65
N LEU A 200 26.06 1.25 0.71
CA LEU A 200 26.48 1.05 -0.68
C LEU A 200 28.01 0.89 -0.80
N GLY A 201 28.77 1.67 -0.02
CA GLY A 201 30.23 1.56 0.05
C GLY A 201 30.70 0.20 0.55
N LYS A 202 30.09 -0.33 1.62
CA LYS A 202 30.38 -1.69 2.12
C LYS A 202 30.11 -2.78 1.08
N ASN A 203 29.10 -2.59 0.24
CA ASN A 203 28.70 -3.57 -0.76
C ASN A 203 29.39 -3.36 -2.13
N GLY A 204 30.35 -2.43 -2.25
CA GLY A 204 31.08 -2.17 -3.49
C GLY A 204 30.21 -1.60 -4.62
N MET A 205 29.05 -1.03 -4.30
CA MET A 205 28.09 -0.54 -5.28
C MET A 205 28.53 0.79 -5.87
N ARG A 206 28.67 0.86 -7.19
CA ARG A 206 28.94 2.12 -7.91
C ARG A 206 27.66 2.94 -8.04
N MET A 207 27.75 4.23 -7.76
CA MET A 207 26.64 5.19 -7.93
C MET A 207 26.74 5.85 -9.31
N GLY A 208 25.63 5.82 -10.05
CA GLY A 208 25.50 6.60 -11.29
C GLY A 208 25.30 8.10 -11.01
N PRO A 209 25.45 8.97 -12.02
CA PRO A 209 25.34 10.42 -11.84
C PRO A 209 24.04 10.85 -11.15
N SER A 210 22.91 10.27 -11.56
CA SER A 210 21.58 10.58 -10.98
C SER A 210 21.38 10.09 -9.53
N GLN A 211 22.39 9.50 -8.91
CA GLN A 211 22.37 8.98 -7.53
C GLN A 211 23.35 9.72 -6.63
N GLN A 212 24.16 10.62 -7.19
CA GLN A 212 25.16 11.34 -6.45
C GLN A 212 24.50 12.46 -5.65
N VAL A 213 24.49 12.29 -4.34
CA VAL A 213 24.01 13.29 -3.38
C VAL A 213 25.15 13.60 -2.42
N LEU A 214 25.57 14.85 -2.38
CA LEU A 214 26.64 15.34 -1.52
C LEU A 214 26.03 15.92 -0.24
N VAL A 215 26.52 15.48 0.91
CA VAL A 215 26.19 16.06 2.21
C VAL A 215 27.40 16.84 2.70
N SER A 216 27.25 18.14 2.94
CA SER A 216 28.36 19.02 3.34
C SER A 216 27.93 19.99 4.45
N LYS A 217 28.91 20.61 5.12
CA LYS A 217 28.68 21.76 5.99
C LYS A 217 29.14 23.01 5.27
N GLN A 218 28.28 24.02 5.19
CA GLN A 218 28.64 25.31 4.63
C GLN A 218 29.72 25.96 5.49
N ARG A 219 30.85 26.31 4.86
CA ARG A 219 31.91 27.11 5.49
C ARG A 219 31.87 28.52 4.91
N GLY A 220 31.81 29.52 5.79
CA GLY A 220 31.75 30.94 5.43
C GLY A 220 30.41 31.43 4.86
N GLY A 221 30.23 32.76 4.88
CA GLY A 221 29.06 33.45 4.36
C GLY A 221 27.81 33.32 5.23
N LYS A 222 26.67 33.82 4.71
CA LYS A 222 25.38 33.77 5.40
C LYS A 222 24.89 32.32 5.48
N GLY A 223 24.80 31.75 6.69
CA GLY A 223 24.46 30.34 6.92
C GLY A 223 25.66 29.41 7.20
N GLU A 224 26.77 29.95 7.70
CA GLU A 224 27.89 29.14 8.17
C GLU A 224 27.46 28.06 9.19
N GLY A 225 28.07 26.88 9.07
CA GLY A 225 27.79 25.72 9.92
C GLY A 225 26.54 24.93 9.53
N THR A 226 25.71 25.45 8.62
CA THR A 226 24.50 24.75 8.16
C THR A 226 24.84 23.52 7.32
N VAL A 227 24.07 22.45 7.53
CA VAL A 227 24.17 21.24 6.71
C VAL A 227 23.47 21.50 5.38
N ARG A 228 24.16 21.19 4.28
CA ARG A 228 23.69 21.31 2.90
C ARG A 228 23.63 19.94 2.27
N VAL A 229 22.67 19.75 1.37
CA VAL A 229 22.55 18.53 0.57
C VAL A 229 22.45 18.92 -0.90
N MET A 230 23.29 18.39 -1.77
CA MET A 230 23.33 18.78 -3.18
C MET A 230 23.22 17.55 -4.08
N ALA A 231 22.43 17.64 -5.15
CA ALA A 231 22.58 16.73 -6.28
C ALA A 231 23.90 17.06 -7.00
N ALA A 232 24.71 16.04 -7.30
CA ALA A 232 25.94 16.20 -8.08
C ALA A 232 25.69 16.06 -9.59
#